data_AF-A0A452ZKX3-F1
#
_entry.id   AF-A0A452ZKX3-F1
#
_cell.length_a   1.000
_cell.length_b   1.000
_cell.length_c   1.000
_cell.angle_alpha   90.00
_cell.angle_beta   90.00
_cell.angle_gamma   90.00
#
_symmetry.space_group_name_H-M   'P 1'
#
loop_
_entity.id
_entity.type
_entity.pdbx_description
1 polymer ?
#
loop_
_entity_poly.entity_id
_entity_poly.type
_entity_poly.pdbx_seq_one_letter_code
_entity_poly.pdbx_strand_id
1 'polypeptide(L)'
;LLVLRDNLNPGVVDDNSQDVSKIPSRKKWRVPETDGSLVAAAPQGKTPSGENRGNGVPYPKSQQKTPAFNGKKLREIFQLKRGSYADLPAAKISEMMHSNSLDNASTQSLLTVINGILDESIERKKGEIPHRVVYLLRKVVQEIERRLCIQAEHIRNQNTIIKTREEKYLSKIKALQVLVNGTNEENQMTVNLLQVVKEEKSQIEERQKLSEQNVVRLIKEKENAENMIASLKEEMEVMEKRNRLHEKNVVQLIEEKESDENMISSLKEKMEEMNSLHEQNVGRLIKEKEDGQNMISRLKEEMEEMNRLHDQNAHQLIKEKEDGQNMISSLKEEMEEMNRLHKQQLDQFEIKTKQMEEKLATKVKEFELHVLRSNMKIEEVETTYQQKSQLWNKKENIFHNYMNSQQLYVKGLNISSRSIKSDMYAFQMKWRDEMSNLGSNLKCLVDAADNYHKVLAENQKLFNEVQELRGNIRVYCRVRPFLPGQDKQSTTIDYIGESGELLISNPLKQGKDGQRMFKFNKVFSSFASQGTISL
;
A
#
# COMPACT_ATOMS: atom_id res chain seq x y z
N LEU A 1 7.14 1.95 -28.19
CA LEU A 1 7.55 1.92 -29.61
C LEU A 1 8.28 0.62 -29.84
N LEU A 2 7.60 -0.31 -30.53
CA LEU A 2 8.03 -1.55 -31.19
C LEU A 2 8.64 -2.68 -30.35
N VAL A 3 8.28 -3.92 -30.74
CA VAL A 3 8.58 -5.25 -30.13
C VAL A 3 7.62 -5.54 -28.96
N LEU A 4 6.52 -6.29 -29.06
CA LEU A 4 6.23 -7.54 -29.77
C LEU A 4 4.75 -7.58 -30.19
N ARG A 5 4.51 -7.72 -31.49
CA ARG A 5 3.29 -8.28 -32.06
C ARG A 5 3.81 -9.46 -32.88
N ASP A 6 3.38 -10.67 -32.53
CA ASP A 6 3.20 -11.83 -33.41
C ASP A 6 3.04 -13.08 -32.53
N ASN A 7 1.78 -13.55 -32.45
CA ASN A 7 1.38 -14.95 -32.63
C ASN A 7 -0.08 -15.10 -32.18
N LEU A 8 -0.99 -14.86 -33.13
CA LEU A 8 -2.33 -15.42 -33.14
C LEU A 8 -2.38 -16.35 -34.35
N ASN A 9 -2.57 -17.64 -34.13
CA ASN A 9 -3.42 -18.43 -35.02
C ASN A 9 -4.11 -19.55 -34.23
N PRO A 10 -5.38 -19.86 -34.55
CA PRO A 10 -6.24 -20.73 -33.76
C PRO A 10 -6.11 -22.19 -34.22
N GLY A 11 -6.18 -23.13 -33.28
CA GLY A 11 -6.23 -24.55 -33.56
C GLY A 11 -6.87 -25.28 -32.40
N VAL A 12 -8.14 -25.63 -32.58
CA VAL A 12 -8.95 -26.46 -31.69
C VAL A 12 -8.51 -27.92 -31.84
N VAL A 13 -8.40 -28.66 -30.73
CA VAL A 13 -8.94 -30.02 -30.45
C VAL A 13 -8.02 -30.83 -29.51
N ASP A 14 -8.56 -31.06 -28.31
CA ASP A 14 -8.56 -32.20 -27.38
C ASP A 14 -7.29 -32.88 -26.82
N ASP A 15 -7.13 -32.68 -25.51
CA ASP A 15 -7.10 -33.65 -24.39
C ASP A 15 -6.22 -34.94 -24.49
N ASN A 16 -5.08 -34.95 -23.78
CA ASN A 16 -4.91 -35.82 -22.59
C ASN A 16 -3.53 -35.67 -21.89
N SER A 17 -3.58 -35.89 -20.57
CA SER A 17 -2.53 -35.98 -19.52
C SER A 17 -1.07 -36.35 -19.87
N GLN A 18 -0.10 -35.62 -19.28
CA GLN A 18 0.92 -36.15 -18.34
C GLN A 18 1.96 -35.09 -17.87
N ASP A 19 2.05 -34.95 -16.55
CA ASP A 19 3.25 -34.90 -15.69
C ASP A 19 4.36 -33.80 -15.76
N VAL A 20 4.48 -33.13 -14.61
CA VAL A 20 5.70 -32.86 -13.80
C VAL A 20 6.76 -31.84 -14.27
N SER A 21 6.86 -30.80 -13.42
CA SER A 21 8.05 -30.02 -13.04
C SER A 21 8.72 -29.09 -14.06
N LYS A 22 8.70 -27.78 -13.75
CA LYS A 22 9.88 -26.89 -13.73
C LYS A 22 9.47 -25.46 -13.34
N ILE A 23 9.76 -25.10 -12.09
CA ILE A 23 9.74 -23.73 -11.59
C ILE A 23 11.10 -23.07 -11.94
N PRO A 24 11.17 -21.90 -12.59
CA PRO A 24 12.43 -21.16 -12.69
C PRO A 24 12.71 -20.40 -11.39
N SER A 25 13.93 -20.60 -10.88
CA SER A 25 14.43 -20.17 -9.58
C SER A 25 14.48 -18.65 -9.39
N ARG A 26 13.96 -18.17 -8.25
CA ARG A 26 14.14 -16.78 -7.76
C ARG A 26 15.44 -16.71 -6.95
N LYS A 27 16.39 -15.87 -7.38
CA LYS A 27 17.70 -15.66 -6.73
C LYS A 27 17.53 -15.17 -5.28
N LYS A 28 18.08 -15.92 -4.33
CA LYS A 28 18.25 -15.56 -2.91
C LYS A 28 19.29 -14.43 -2.78
N TRP A 29 18.92 -13.32 -2.17
CA TRP A 29 19.88 -12.35 -1.63
C TRP A 29 20.31 -12.81 -0.23
N ARG A 30 21.62 -12.94 -0.05
CA ARG A 30 22.29 -13.36 1.19
C ARG A 30 22.50 -12.12 2.06
N VAL A 31 22.00 -12.12 3.29
CA VAL A 31 22.35 -11.14 4.34
C VAL A 31 23.07 -11.92 5.45
N PRO A 32 24.24 -11.49 5.97
CA PRO A 32 24.90 -12.17 7.06
C PRO A 32 24.22 -11.88 8.40
N GLU A 33 23.95 -12.95 9.17
CA GLU A 33 23.60 -12.91 10.59
C GLU A 33 24.87 -12.63 11.40
N THR A 34 24.76 -11.76 12.40
CA THR A 34 25.70 -11.69 13.52
C THR A 34 24.93 -11.92 14.80
N ASP A 35 25.21 -13.07 15.41
CA ASP A 35 24.86 -13.43 16.78
C ASP A 35 25.45 -12.47 17.81
N GLY A 36 24.74 -12.29 18.92
CA GLY A 36 25.22 -11.54 20.07
C GLY A 36 24.16 -11.38 21.16
N SER A 37 23.83 -12.49 21.84
CA SER A 37 23.04 -12.53 23.08
C SER A 37 23.77 -11.84 24.23
N LEU A 38 23.06 -11.04 25.04
CA LEU A 38 23.36 -10.85 26.47
C LEU A 38 22.08 -10.45 27.23
N VAL A 39 21.69 -11.32 28.16
CA VAL A 39 20.58 -11.24 29.09
C VAL A 39 21.03 -10.58 30.39
N ALA A 40 20.23 -9.67 30.95
CA ALA A 40 20.02 -9.45 32.41
C ALA A 40 18.94 -8.36 32.59
N ALA A 41 17.74 -8.70 33.05
CA ALA A 41 17.28 -8.72 34.46
C ALA A 41 16.52 -7.44 34.86
N ALA A 42 15.23 -7.61 35.20
CA ALA A 42 14.39 -6.61 35.85
C ALA A 42 14.71 -6.50 37.36
N PRO A 43 14.27 -5.42 38.05
CA PRO A 43 13.06 -5.60 38.85
C PRO A 43 12.11 -4.37 38.92
N GLN A 44 11.00 -4.61 39.62
CA GLN A 44 9.70 -3.95 39.65
C GLN A 44 9.61 -2.50 40.19
N GLY A 45 8.65 -1.75 39.64
CA GLY A 45 7.48 -1.24 40.36
C GLY A 45 7.60 -0.07 41.35
N LYS A 46 7.00 1.08 40.98
CA LYS A 46 6.16 1.98 41.81
C LYS A 46 5.67 3.19 40.99
N THR A 47 4.36 3.36 40.85
CA THR A 47 3.68 4.65 40.51
C THR A 47 3.31 5.36 41.83
N PRO A 48 2.84 6.65 41.90
CA PRO A 48 2.32 7.54 40.83
C PRO A 48 2.71 9.05 40.98
N SER A 49 2.14 9.89 40.10
CA SER A 49 1.79 11.33 40.29
C SER A 49 2.64 12.37 39.54
N GLY A 50 1.93 13.21 38.78
CA GLY A 50 2.12 14.67 38.84
C GLY A 50 2.99 15.34 37.78
N GLU A 51 2.33 16.20 37.01
CA GLU A 51 2.83 17.46 36.45
C GLU A 51 3.60 17.47 35.13
N ASN A 52 2.90 18.03 34.13
CA ASN A 52 3.43 18.89 33.08
C ASN A 52 4.66 19.68 33.54
N ARG A 53 5.79 19.50 32.85
CA ARG A 53 6.67 20.58 32.41
C ARG A 53 7.55 20.08 31.27
N GLY A 54 7.60 20.88 30.22
CA GLY A 54 8.15 20.52 28.92
C GLY A 54 9.62 20.13 28.97
N ASN A 55 9.99 19.25 28.05
CA ASN A 55 11.38 19.04 27.66
C ASN A 55 11.40 18.83 26.14
N GLY A 56 11.78 19.89 25.44
CA GLY A 56 12.23 19.80 24.05
C GLY A 56 13.48 18.94 24.00
N VAL A 57 13.45 17.91 23.16
CA VAL A 57 14.66 17.16 22.82
C VAL A 57 15.61 18.11 22.08
N PRO A 58 16.87 18.26 22.52
CA PRO A 58 17.80 19.18 21.91
C PRO A 58 18.20 18.67 20.52
N TYR A 59 18.00 19.49 19.50
CA TYR A 59 18.74 19.35 18.25
C TYR A 59 20.24 19.33 18.55
N PRO A 60 21.04 18.50 17.87
CA PRO A 60 22.48 18.47 18.09
C PRO A 60 23.02 19.84 17.72
N LYS A 61 23.47 20.59 18.73
CA LYS A 61 24.29 21.78 18.55
C LYS A 61 25.47 21.34 17.69
N SER A 62 25.49 21.79 16.44
CA SER A 62 26.72 21.85 15.66
C SER A 62 27.68 22.73 16.46
N GLN A 63 28.53 22.11 17.26
CA GLN A 63 29.73 22.74 17.79
C GLN A 63 30.54 23.16 16.56
N GLN A 64 30.38 24.40 16.14
CA GLN A 64 31.46 25.09 15.45
C GLN A 64 32.58 25.23 16.49
N LYS A 65 33.42 24.19 16.57
CA LYS A 65 34.80 24.38 16.98
C LYS A 65 35.36 25.39 16.00
N THR A 66 35.58 26.61 16.48
CA THR A 66 36.53 27.52 15.85
C THR A 66 37.79 26.71 15.56
N PRO A 67 38.26 26.62 14.30
CA PRO A 67 39.57 26.04 14.07
C PRO A 67 40.54 26.93 14.82
N ALA A 68 41.24 26.36 15.80
CA ALA A 68 42.35 27.01 16.46
C ALA A 68 43.24 27.59 15.36
N PHE A 69 43.37 28.91 15.37
CA PHE A 69 44.05 29.69 14.36
C PHE A 69 45.53 29.30 14.39
N ASN A 70 45.91 28.37 13.52
CA ASN A 70 47.29 27.91 13.43
C ASN A 70 48.09 28.99 12.69
N GLY A 71 48.62 29.97 13.44
CA GLY A 71 49.46 31.07 12.94
C GLY A 71 50.73 30.64 12.20
N LYS A 72 50.98 29.33 12.07
CA LYS A 72 52.01 28.75 11.20
C LYS A 72 51.61 28.72 9.73
N LYS A 73 50.32 28.59 9.36
CA LYS A 73 49.90 28.41 7.95
C LYS A 73 49.91 29.70 7.12
N LEU A 74 49.77 30.86 7.76
CA LEU A 74 49.96 32.16 7.10
C LEU A 74 51.43 32.44 6.74
N ARG A 75 52.37 31.78 7.42
CA ARG A 75 53.81 31.95 7.17
C ARG A 75 54.33 31.06 6.03
N GLU A 76 53.61 29.98 5.71
CA GLU A 76 54.00 29.02 4.64
C GLU A 76 53.39 29.35 3.28
N ILE A 77 52.17 29.89 3.22
CA ILE A 77 51.55 30.26 1.93
C ILE A 77 52.23 31.50 1.31
N PHE A 78 52.86 32.33 2.15
CA PHE A 78 53.73 33.41 1.72
C PHE A 78 55.17 33.12 2.14
N GLN A 79 55.77 32.10 1.52
CA GLN A 79 57.15 32.29 1.07
C GLN A 79 57.14 33.44 0.07
N LEU A 80 57.15 34.67 0.59
CA LEU A 80 57.63 35.82 -0.15
C LEU A 80 59.04 35.40 -0.59
N LYS A 81 59.18 35.02 -1.86
CA LYS A 81 60.39 35.36 -2.59
C LYS A 81 60.61 36.83 -2.26
N ARG A 82 61.65 37.10 -1.47
CA ARG A 82 62.26 38.41 -1.32
C ARG A 82 62.93 38.72 -2.67
N GLY A 83 62.12 38.82 -3.71
CA GLY A 83 62.50 39.17 -5.06
C GLY A 83 62.36 40.67 -5.17
N SER A 84 63.45 41.31 -5.54
CA SER A 84 63.50 42.74 -5.88
C SER A 84 62.30 43.12 -6.74
N TYR A 85 61.51 44.12 -6.33
CA TYR A 85 60.38 44.66 -7.08
C TYR A 85 60.82 45.58 -8.23
N ALA A 86 62.02 45.37 -8.79
CA ALA A 86 62.69 46.31 -9.68
C ALA A 86 62.37 46.14 -11.18
N ASP A 87 61.63 45.11 -11.59
CA ASP A 87 61.54 44.75 -13.02
C ASP A 87 60.14 44.95 -13.63
N LEU A 88 59.55 46.13 -13.45
CA LEU A 88 58.42 46.60 -14.27
C LEU A 88 58.90 47.76 -15.16
N PRO A 89 58.98 47.59 -16.50
CA PRO A 89 59.39 48.66 -17.39
C PRO A 89 58.46 49.87 -17.26
N ALA A 90 59.02 51.08 -17.13
CA ALA A 90 58.25 52.33 -16.99
C ALA A 90 57.17 52.52 -18.09
N ALA A 91 57.39 51.94 -19.28
CA ALA A 91 56.43 51.92 -20.38
C ALA A 91 55.10 51.22 -20.00
N LYS A 92 55.16 50.13 -19.23
CA LYS A 92 53.98 49.34 -18.84
C LYS A 92 53.17 49.99 -17.73
N ILE A 93 53.84 50.76 -16.86
CA ILE A 93 53.18 51.60 -15.84
C ILE A 93 52.48 52.77 -16.53
N SER A 94 53.11 53.40 -17.53
CA SER A 94 52.54 54.51 -18.29
C SER A 94 51.32 54.08 -19.13
N GLU A 95 51.37 52.89 -19.75
CA GLU A 95 50.26 52.29 -20.50
C GLU A 95 49.03 52.02 -19.62
N MET A 96 49.23 51.56 -18.38
CA MET A 96 48.15 51.29 -17.42
C MET A 96 47.46 52.55 -16.88
N MET A 97 48.04 53.74 -17.04
CA MET A 97 47.42 55.01 -16.61
C MET A 97 46.41 55.57 -17.62
N HIS A 98 46.22 54.93 -18.77
CA HIS A 98 45.15 55.28 -19.71
C HIS A 98 43.80 54.71 -19.25
N SER A 99 42.74 55.51 -19.39
CA SER A 99 41.50 55.51 -18.59
C SER A 99 40.70 54.20 -18.50
N ASN A 100 40.94 53.22 -19.39
CA ASN A 100 40.15 51.98 -19.46
C ASN A 100 40.91 50.72 -19.00
N SER A 101 42.20 50.85 -18.68
CA SER A 101 43.04 49.71 -18.26
C SER A 101 42.91 49.38 -16.78
N LEU A 102 42.55 50.35 -15.94
CA LEU A 102 42.49 50.21 -14.47
C LEU A 102 41.23 49.46 -14.01
N ASP A 103 40.09 49.70 -14.66
CA ASP A 103 38.79 49.13 -14.26
C ASP A 103 38.72 47.60 -14.44
N ASN A 104 39.49 47.06 -15.38
CA ASN A 104 39.56 45.63 -15.69
C ASN A 104 40.83 44.94 -15.15
N ALA A 105 41.71 45.69 -14.47
CA ALA A 105 42.95 45.14 -13.94
C ALA A 105 42.69 44.28 -12.70
N SER A 106 43.39 43.15 -12.60
CA SER A 106 43.32 42.33 -11.39
C SER A 106 43.82 43.12 -10.18
N THR A 107 43.22 42.91 -9.00
CA THR A 107 43.63 43.56 -7.75
C THR A 107 45.13 43.38 -7.46
N GLN A 108 45.69 42.23 -7.82
CA GLN A 108 47.12 41.93 -7.68
C GLN A 108 47.99 42.76 -8.62
N SER A 109 47.54 42.98 -9.87
CA SER A 109 48.22 43.84 -10.83
C SER A 109 48.24 45.30 -10.36
N LEU A 110 47.12 45.79 -9.82
CA LEU A 110 47.00 47.15 -9.28
C LEU A 110 47.91 47.36 -8.06
N LEU A 111 47.92 46.42 -7.11
CA LEU A 111 48.79 46.47 -5.93
C LEU A 111 50.27 46.45 -6.30
N THR A 112 50.64 45.68 -7.33
CA THR A 112 52.02 45.60 -7.83
C THR A 112 52.46 46.94 -8.42
N VAL A 113 51.61 47.58 -9.23
CA VAL A 113 51.88 48.90 -9.83
C VAL A 113 52.02 49.99 -8.76
N ILE A 114 51.13 50.01 -7.77
CA ILE A 114 51.18 50.98 -6.66
C ILE A 114 52.47 50.81 -5.84
N ASN A 115 52.86 49.57 -5.54
CA ASN A 115 54.11 49.31 -4.83
C ASN A 115 55.34 49.73 -5.66
N GLY A 116 55.34 49.46 -6.96
CA GLY A 116 56.38 49.91 -7.89
C GLY A 116 56.50 51.44 -7.93
N ILE A 117 55.38 52.18 -7.98
CA ILE A 117 55.38 53.65 -7.92
C ILE A 117 55.95 54.15 -6.58
N LEU A 118 55.56 53.52 -5.46
CA LEU A 118 56.09 53.87 -4.15
C LEU A 118 57.59 53.57 -4.04
N ASP A 119 58.09 52.47 -4.61
CA ASP A 119 59.52 52.15 -4.65
C ASP A 119 60.32 53.14 -5.51
N GLU A 120 59.81 53.46 -6.70
CA GLU A 120 60.41 54.43 -7.63
C GLU A 120 60.46 55.86 -7.04
N SER A 121 59.47 56.22 -6.21
CA SER A 121 59.45 57.48 -5.48
C SER A 121 60.53 57.58 -4.39
N ILE A 122 60.98 56.45 -3.84
CA ILE A 122 62.07 56.38 -2.86
C ILE A 122 63.42 56.45 -3.56
N GLU A 123 63.57 55.77 -4.71
CA GLU A 123 64.83 55.67 -5.46
C GLU A 123 65.22 56.97 -6.17
N ARG A 124 64.27 57.70 -6.78
CA ARG A 124 64.58 58.87 -7.62
C ARG A 124 65.13 60.09 -6.88
N LYS A 125 65.10 60.14 -5.54
CA LYS A 125 65.60 61.25 -4.69
C LYS A 125 65.26 62.69 -5.16
N LYS A 126 64.24 62.87 -6.02
CA LYS A 126 63.67 64.17 -6.35
C LYS A 126 62.66 64.48 -5.26
N GLY A 127 62.90 65.55 -4.49
CA GLY A 127 62.14 65.91 -3.28
C GLY A 127 60.67 66.30 -3.48
N GLU A 128 59.93 65.62 -4.37
CA GLU A 128 58.52 65.88 -4.65
C GLU A 128 57.59 65.29 -3.56
N ILE A 129 57.98 64.18 -2.91
CA ILE A 129 57.20 63.55 -1.83
C ILE A 129 58.11 63.19 -0.65
N PRO A 130 57.84 63.67 0.58
CA PRO A 130 58.62 63.31 1.77
C PRO A 130 58.58 61.80 2.04
N HIS A 131 59.73 61.19 2.34
CA HIS A 131 59.85 59.75 2.62
C HIS A 131 58.89 59.22 3.71
N ARG A 132 58.53 60.07 4.68
CA ARG A 132 57.55 59.74 5.72
C ARG A 132 56.15 59.48 5.14
N VAL A 133 55.75 60.25 4.13
CA VAL A 133 54.45 60.10 3.45
C VAL A 133 54.44 58.82 2.61
N VAL A 134 55.52 58.53 1.88
CA VAL A 134 55.67 57.28 1.12
C VAL A 134 55.61 56.06 2.04
N TYR A 135 56.26 56.11 3.19
CA TYR A 135 56.21 55.05 4.20
C TYR A 135 54.80 54.84 4.77
N LEU A 136 54.08 55.93 5.06
CA LEU A 136 52.68 55.88 5.49
C LEU A 136 51.77 55.28 4.41
N LEU A 137 51.90 55.72 3.16
CA LEU A 137 51.14 55.17 2.03
C LEU A 137 51.41 53.68 1.84
N ARG A 138 52.66 53.23 1.97
CA ARG A 138 53.00 51.80 1.93
C ARG A 138 52.28 51.01 3.02
N LYS A 139 52.19 51.56 4.23
CA LYS A 139 51.45 50.93 5.34
C LYS A 139 49.94 50.88 5.08
N VAL A 140 49.38 51.92 4.49
CA VAL A 140 47.96 51.97 4.09
C VAL A 140 47.67 50.92 3.01
N VAL A 141 48.52 50.83 1.97
CA VAL A 141 48.37 49.84 0.89
C VAL A 141 48.47 48.41 1.44
N GLN A 142 49.43 48.13 2.33
CA GLN A 142 49.56 46.83 3.00
C GLN A 142 48.30 46.46 3.83
N GLU A 143 47.69 47.43 4.51
CA GLU A 143 46.47 47.20 5.30
C GLU A 143 45.23 47.00 4.40
N ILE A 144 45.13 47.73 3.28
CA ILE A 144 44.10 47.52 2.26
C ILE A 144 44.22 46.11 1.68
N GLU A 145 45.42 45.69 1.28
CA GLU A 145 45.71 44.35 0.79
C GLU A 145 45.34 43.27 1.82
N ARG A 146 45.70 43.47 3.08
CA ARG A 146 45.34 42.54 4.17
C ARG A 146 43.82 42.40 4.31
N ARG A 147 43.06 43.51 4.27
CA ARG A 147 41.59 43.49 4.38
C ARG A 147 40.94 42.82 3.17
N LEU A 148 41.42 43.11 1.96
CA LEU A 148 40.94 42.47 0.74
C LEU A 148 41.20 40.96 0.75
N CYS A 149 42.36 40.52 1.24
CA CYS A 149 42.68 39.10 1.40
C CYS A 149 41.71 38.39 2.36
N ILE A 150 41.43 38.98 3.52
CA ILE A 150 40.48 38.43 4.49
C ILE A 150 39.08 38.37 3.91
N GLN A 151 38.66 39.42 3.21
CA GLN A 151 37.34 39.47 2.57
C GLN A 151 37.22 38.39 1.47
N ALA A 152 38.24 38.23 0.64
CA ALA A 152 38.28 37.18 -0.40
C ALA A 152 38.24 35.77 0.21
N GLU A 153 38.93 35.54 1.33
CA GLU A 153 38.86 34.28 2.06
C GLU A 153 37.46 34.02 2.64
N HIS A 154 36.83 35.05 3.22
CA HIS A 154 35.45 34.94 3.71
C HIS A 154 34.48 34.56 2.59
N ILE A 155 34.56 35.22 1.43
CA ILE A 155 33.73 34.92 0.26
C ILE A 155 33.98 33.49 -0.24
N ARG A 156 35.24 33.04 -0.32
CA ARG A 156 35.56 31.66 -0.73
C ARG A 156 34.98 30.62 0.24
N ASN A 157 35.07 30.86 1.54
CA ASN A 157 34.50 29.99 2.55
C ASN A 157 32.96 29.93 2.46
N GLN A 158 32.31 31.09 2.29
CA GLN A 158 30.86 31.14 2.07
C GLN A 158 30.44 30.39 0.80
N ASN A 159 31.14 30.58 -0.32
CA ASN A 159 30.86 29.87 -1.58
C ASN A 159 31.02 28.35 -1.43
N THR A 160 32.00 27.89 -0.66
CA THR A 160 32.17 26.44 -0.37
C THR A 160 30.99 25.89 0.43
N ILE A 161 30.48 26.64 1.40
CA ILE A 161 29.29 26.27 2.18
C ILE A 161 28.03 26.26 1.31
N ILE A 162 27.89 27.23 0.40
CA ILE A 162 26.75 27.27 -0.54
C ILE A 162 26.80 26.05 -1.47
N LYS A 163 27.95 25.77 -2.08
CA LYS A 163 28.13 24.65 -3.00
C LYS A 163 27.82 23.30 -2.35
N THR A 164 28.31 23.06 -1.13
CA THR A 164 28.00 21.84 -0.38
C THR A 164 26.50 21.71 -0.04
N ARG A 165 25.82 22.83 0.23
CA ARG A 165 24.35 22.83 0.42
C ARG A 165 23.62 22.53 -0.89
N GLU A 166 24.02 23.15 -2.00
CA GLU A 166 23.45 22.89 -3.33
C GLU A 166 23.55 21.42 -3.72
N GLU A 167 24.73 20.82 -3.56
CA GLU A 167 24.95 19.39 -3.84
C GLU A 167 24.04 18.49 -2.97
N LYS A 168 23.83 18.85 -1.70
CA LYS A 168 22.92 18.14 -0.80
C LYS A 168 21.46 18.27 -1.24
N TYR A 169 21.03 19.46 -1.66
CA TYR A 169 19.67 19.67 -2.16
C TYR A 169 19.44 18.96 -3.49
N LEU A 170 20.39 19.01 -4.42
CA LEU A 170 20.36 18.26 -5.68
C LEU A 170 20.21 16.76 -5.45
N SER A 171 20.98 16.21 -4.50
CA SER A 171 20.88 14.79 -4.13
C SER A 171 19.50 14.45 -3.56
N LYS A 172 18.93 15.32 -2.72
CA LYS A 172 17.59 15.14 -2.15
C LYS A 172 16.49 15.22 -3.22
N ILE A 173 16.59 16.17 -4.14
CA ILE A 173 15.67 16.30 -5.28
C ILE A 173 15.71 15.03 -6.14
N LYS A 174 16.90 14.52 -6.45
CA LYS A 174 17.06 13.28 -7.22
C LYS A 174 16.44 12.07 -6.52
N ALA A 175 16.63 11.95 -5.20
CA ALA A 175 16.00 10.89 -4.42
C ALA A 175 14.46 10.98 -4.43
N LEU A 176 13.92 12.19 -4.28
CA LEU A 176 12.46 12.42 -4.38
C LEU A 176 11.93 12.11 -5.77
N GLN A 177 12.66 12.45 -6.83
CA GLN A 177 12.26 12.18 -8.20
C GLN A 177 12.22 10.67 -8.50
N VAL A 178 13.19 9.90 -7.99
CA VAL A 178 13.18 8.42 -8.08
C VAL A 178 11.98 7.85 -7.31
N LEU A 179 11.69 8.35 -6.11
CA LEU A 179 10.54 7.91 -5.32
C LEU A 179 9.21 8.16 -6.06
N VAL A 180 9.02 9.38 -6.61
CA VAL A 180 7.83 9.75 -7.37
C VAL A 180 7.66 8.87 -8.60
N ASN A 181 8.74 8.60 -9.33
CA ASN A 181 8.69 7.70 -10.49
C ASN A 181 8.32 6.27 -10.08
N GLY A 182 8.92 5.74 -9.01
CA GLY A 182 8.56 4.41 -8.48
C GLY A 182 7.10 4.33 -8.04
N THR A 183 6.58 5.34 -7.33
CA THR A 183 5.16 5.40 -6.95
C THR A 183 4.24 5.49 -8.18
N ASN A 184 4.64 6.22 -9.23
CA ASN A 184 3.85 6.29 -10.47
C ASN A 184 3.83 4.95 -11.21
N GLU A 185 4.94 4.22 -11.24
CA GLU A 185 5.01 2.86 -11.80
C GLU A 185 4.14 1.88 -11.01
N GLU A 186 4.19 1.92 -9.68
CA GLU A 186 3.32 1.12 -8.79
C GLU A 186 1.83 1.46 -8.97
N ASN A 187 1.51 2.75 -9.09
CA ASN A 187 0.14 3.20 -9.37
C ASN A 187 -0.33 2.69 -10.75
N GLN A 188 0.52 2.76 -11.78
CA GLN A 188 0.17 2.26 -13.11
C GLN A 188 -0.02 0.73 -13.11
N MET A 189 0.80 -0.02 -12.39
CA MET A 189 0.62 -1.46 -12.20
C MET A 189 -0.70 -1.77 -11.48
N THR A 190 -1.05 -0.99 -10.46
CA THR A 190 -2.30 -1.14 -9.71
C THR A 190 -3.52 -0.84 -10.58
N VAL A 191 -3.46 0.22 -11.39
CA VAL A 191 -4.51 0.57 -12.37
C VAL A 191 -4.68 -0.55 -13.41
N ASN A 192 -3.58 -1.09 -13.93
CA ASN A 192 -3.63 -2.21 -14.88
C ASN A 192 -4.24 -3.47 -14.23
N LEU A 193 -3.88 -3.78 -12.98
CA LEU A 193 -4.46 -4.90 -12.24
C LEU A 193 -5.96 -4.69 -11.97
N LEU A 194 -6.37 -3.47 -11.62
CA LEU A 194 -7.77 -3.11 -11.41
C LEU A 194 -8.60 -3.29 -12.69
N GLN A 195 -8.03 -2.95 -13.85
CA GLN A 195 -8.67 -3.16 -15.15
C GLN A 195 -8.96 -4.66 -15.39
N VAL A 196 -7.98 -5.53 -15.13
CA VAL A 196 -8.15 -6.99 -15.26
C VAL A 196 -9.23 -7.51 -14.30
N VAL A 197 -9.20 -7.07 -13.04
CA VAL A 197 -10.20 -7.47 -12.04
C VAL A 197 -11.61 -7.00 -12.44
N LYS A 198 -11.73 -5.82 -13.06
CA LYS A 198 -13.01 -5.31 -13.56
C LYS A 198 -13.56 -6.17 -14.70
N GLU A 199 -12.71 -6.60 -15.61
CA GLU A 199 -13.07 -7.50 -16.71
C GLU A 199 -13.51 -8.88 -16.18
N GLU A 200 -12.72 -9.47 -15.26
CA GLU A 200 -13.05 -10.74 -14.61
C GLU A 200 -14.38 -10.65 -13.85
N LYS A 201 -14.63 -9.54 -13.14
CA LYS A 201 -15.90 -9.31 -12.44
C LYS A 201 -17.08 -9.32 -13.41
N SER A 202 -16.96 -8.64 -14.55
CA SER A 202 -18.02 -8.63 -15.58
C SER A 202 -18.32 -10.02 -16.11
N GLN A 203 -17.28 -10.83 -16.37
CA GLN A 203 -17.45 -12.21 -16.82
C GLN A 203 -18.09 -13.10 -15.75
N ILE A 204 -17.74 -12.92 -14.47
CA ILE A 204 -18.36 -13.64 -13.36
C ILE A 204 -19.85 -13.28 -13.26
N GLU A 205 -20.19 -12.00 -13.39
CA GLU A 205 -21.56 -11.49 -13.30
C GLU A 205 -22.44 -12.02 -14.45
N GLU A 206 -21.91 -12.13 -15.67
CA GLU A 206 -22.60 -12.80 -16.79
C GLU A 206 -22.81 -14.30 -16.56
N ARG A 207 -21.78 -15.02 -16.09
CA ARG A 207 -21.91 -16.46 -15.75
C ARG A 207 -22.94 -16.69 -14.65
N GLN A 208 -23.01 -15.77 -13.68
CA GLN A 208 -23.97 -15.85 -12.59
C GLN A 208 -25.40 -15.66 -13.11
N LYS A 209 -25.66 -14.68 -13.98
CA LYS A 209 -26.97 -14.53 -14.65
C LYS A 209 -27.38 -15.77 -15.43
N LEU A 210 -26.44 -16.36 -16.19
CA LEU A 210 -26.72 -17.59 -16.94
C LEU A 210 -27.05 -18.77 -16.01
N SER A 211 -26.33 -18.88 -14.90
CA SER A 211 -26.57 -19.88 -13.86
C SER A 211 -27.95 -19.70 -13.21
N GLU A 212 -28.32 -18.47 -12.85
CA GLU A 212 -29.65 -18.15 -12.30
C GLU A 212 -30.76 -18.53 -13.29
N GLN A 213 -30.57 -18.24 -14.57
CA GLN A 213 -31.51 -18.60 -15.63
C GLN A 213 -31.67 -20.13 -15.77
N ASN A 214 -30.58 -20.88 -15.60
CA ASN A 214 -30.62 -22.34 -15.60
C ASN A 214 -31.33 -22.91 -14.36
N VAL A 215 -31.14 -22.31 -13.18
CA VAL A 215 -31.86 -22.71 -11.96
C VAL A 215 -33.36 -22.49 -12.12
N VAL A 216 -33.78 -21.35 -12.65
CA VAL A 216 -35.21 -21.08 -12.92
C VAL A 216 -35.80 -22.11 -13.89
N ARG A 217 -35.06 -22.49 -14.93
CA ARG A 217 -35.48 -23.52 -15.89
C ARG A 217 -35.66 -24.89 -15.20
N LEU A 218 -34.69 -25.30 -14.39
CA LEU A 218 -34.74 -26.56 -13.65
C LEU A 218 -35.89 -26.59 -12.63
N ILE A 219 -36.21 -25.47 -11.98
CA ILE A 219 -37.37 -25.37 -11.09
C ILE A 219 -38.66 -25.63 -11.88
N LYS A 220 -38.80 -25.03 -13.07
CA LYS A 220 -39.98 -25.21 -13.92
C LYS A 220 -40.10 -26.65 -14.45
N GLU A 221 -38.98 -27.26 -14.84
CA GLU A 221 -38.94 -28.67 -15.23
C GLU A 221 -39.30 -29.61 -14.07
N LYS A 222 -38.80 -29.32 -12.86
CA LYS A 222 -39.15 -30.04 -11.65
C LYS A 222 -40.64 -29.93 -11.33
N GLU A 223 -41.21 -28.73 -11.38
CA GLU A 223 -42.64 -28.49 -11.15
C GLU A 223 -43.51 -29.25 -12.18
N ASN A 224 -43.10 -29.26 -13.46
CA ASN A 224 -43.76 -30.06 -14.49
C ASN A 224 -43.69 -31.57 -14.19
N ALA A 225 -42.53 -32.06 -13.74
CA ALA A 225 -42.38 -33.47 -13.37
C ALA A 225 -43.23 -33.84 -12.14
N GLU A 226 -43.29 -32.96 -11.12
CA GLU A 226 -44.14 -33.13 -9.94
C GLU A 226 -45.62 -33.18 -10.31
N ASN A 227 -46.07 -32.30 -11.21
CA ASN A 227 -47.44 -32.32 -11.73
C ASN A 227 -47.75 -33.63 -12.47
N MET A 228 -46.82 -34.11 -13.28
CA MET A 228 -47.00 -35.38 -14.02
C MET A 228 -47.04 -36.59 -13.07
N ILE A 229 -46.21 -36.59 -12.02
CA ILE A 229 -46.25 -37.61 -10.96
C ILE A 229 -47.59 -37.56 -10.21
N ALA A 230 -48.11 -36.35 -9.92
CA ALA A 230 -49.41 -36.20 -9.27
C ALA A 230 -50.56 -36.77 -10.12
N SER A 231 -50.59 -36.48 -11.43
CA SER A 231 -51.57 -37.07 -12.34
C SER A 231 -51.46 -38.59 -12.42
N LEU A 232 -50.25 -39.14 -12.53
CA LEU A 232 -50.04 -40.59 -12.54
C LEU A 232 -50.47 -41.25 -11.22
N LYS A 233 -50.26 -40.60 -10.08
CA LYS A 233 -50.76 -41.07 -8.77
C LYS A 233 -52.28 -41.12 -8.72
N GLU A 234 -52.95 -40.09 -9.24
CA GLU A 234 -54.42 -40.05 -9.30
C GLU A 234 -54.97 -41.15 -10.21
N GLU A 235 -54.35 -41.38 -11.37
CA GLU A 235 -54.69 -42.51 -12.26
C GLU A 235 -54.49 -43.87 -11.59
N MET A 236 -53.40 -44.07 -10.84
CA MET A 236 -53.19 -45.29 -10.06
C MET A 236 -54.26 -45.46 -8.98
N GLU A 237 -54.66 -44.40 -8.28
CA GLU A 237 -55.71 -44.48 -7.24
C GLU A 237 -57.07 -44.85 -7.86
N VAL A 238 -57.40 -44.31 -9.04
CA VAL A 238 -58.59 -44.70 -9.80
C VAL A 238 -58.51 -46.17 -10.22
N MET A 239 -57.34 -46.63 -10.66
CA MET A 239 -57.12 -48.03 -11.02
C MET A 239 -57.23 -48.96 -9.81
N GLU A 240 -56.69 -48.59 -8.65
CA GLU A 240 -56.85 -49.34 -7.40
C GLU A 240 -58.32 -49.40 -6.98
N LYS A 241 -59.07 -48.30 -7.07
CA LYS A 241 -60.52 -48.30 -6.80
C LYS A 241 -61.28 -49.23 -7.75
N ARG A 242 -60.91 -49.26 -9.04
CA ARG A 242 -61.48 -50.19 -10.03
C ARG A 242 -61.13 -51.64 -9.70
N ASN A 243 -59.89 -51.92 -9.31
CA ASN A 243 -59.47 -53.27 -8.88
C ASN A 243 -60.20 -53.72 -7.62
N ARG A 244 -60.36 -52.85 -6.61
CA ARG A 244 -61.17 -53.15 -5.41
C ARG A 244 -62.65 -53.40 -5.76
N LEU A 245 -63.20 -52.67 -6.73
CA LEU A 245 -64.55 -52.94 -7.23
C LEU A 245 -64.62 -54.29 -7.95
N HIS A 246 -63.59 -54.63 -8.73
CA HIS A 246 -63.52 -55.93 -9.39
C HIS A 246 -63.38 -57.07 -8.38
N GLU A 247 -62.56 -56.92 -7.33
CA GLU A 247 -62.49 -57.85 -6.20
C GLU A 247 -63.85 -57.98 -5.51
N LYS A 248 -64.55 -56.87 -5.23
CA LYS A 248 -65.91 -56.94 -4.67
C LYS A 248 -66.89 -57.67 -5.59
N ASN A 249 -66.83 -57.45 -6.90
CA ASN A 249 -67.67 -58.15 -7.85
C ASN A 249 -67.32 -59.65 -7.94
N VAL A 250 -66.04 -60.00 -7.83
CA VAL A 250 -65.59 -61.41 -7.77
C VAL A 250 -66.05 -62.06 -6.46
N VAL A 251 -65.99 -61.37 -5.33
CA VAL A 251 -66.52 -61.84 -4.03
C VAL A 251 -68.04 -61.99 -4.09
N GLN A 252 -68.76 -61.10 -4.76
CA GLN A 252 -70.22 -61.22 -4.96
C GLN A 252 -70.60 -62.43 -5.84
N LEU A 253 -69.79 -62.76 -6.85
CA LEU A 253 -69.94 -64.00 -7.63
C LEU A 253 -69.56 -65.27 -6.83
N ILE A 254 -68.73 -65.15 -5.80
CA ILE A 254 -68.41 -66.24 -4.86
C ILE A 254 -69.55 -66.43 -3.86
N GLU A 255 -70.16 -65.35 -3.34
CA GLU A 255 -71.35 -65.42 -2.48
C GLU A 255 -72.58 -65.98 -3.23
N GLU A 256 -72.74 -65.69 -4.53
CA GLU A 256 -73.74 -66.36 -5.39
C GLU A 256 -73.44 -67.86 -5.59
N LYS A 257 -72.16 -68.26 -5.58
CA LYS A 257 -71.77 -69.67 -5.58
C LYS A 257 -71.97 -70.38 -4.23
N GLU A 258 -71.77 -69.71 -3.10
CA GLU A 258 -72.13 -70.25 -1.78
C GLU A 258 -73.66 -70.38 -1.60
N SER A 259 -74.46 -69.58 -2.31
CA SER A 259 -75.91 -69.75 -2.42
C SER A 259 -76.30 -71.03 -3.17
N ASP A 260 -75.55 -71.40 -4.22
CA ASP A 260 -75.75 -72.65 -4.96
C ASP A 260 -75.24 -73.89 -4.16
N GLU A 261 -74.20 -73.72 -3.34
CA GLU A 261 -73.69 -74.77 -2.44
C GLU A 261 -74.66 -75.05 -1.26
N ASN A 262 -75.40 -74.04 -0.80
CA ASN A 262 -76.49 -74.17 0.17
C ASN A 262 -77.80 -74.75 -0.41
N MET A 263 -77.99 -74.67 -1.74
CA MET A 263 -79.10 -75.34 -2.44
C MET A 263 -78.83 -76.85 -2.61
N ILE A 264 -77.56 -77.28 -2.67
CA ILE A 264 -77.16 -78.69 -2.78
C ILE A 264 -77.19 -79.41 -1.41
N SER A 265 -77.00 -78.70 -0.30
CA SER A 265 -77.21 -79.27 1.05
C SER A 265 -78.70 -79.42 1.43
N SER A 266 -79.57 -78.53 0.94
CA SER A 266 -81.02 -78.58 1.22
C SER A 266 -81.81 -79.66 0.46
N LEU A 267 -81.18 -80.34 -0.51
CA LEU A 267 -81.77 -81.47 -1.26
C LEU A 267 -81.16 -82.83 -0.91
N LYS A 268 -80.17 -82.88 0.01
CA LYS A 268 -79.56 -84.13 0.51
C LYS A 268 -80.05 -84.56 1.90
N GLU A 269 -80.83 -83.71 2.58
CA GLU A 269 -81.44 -83.98 3.90
C GLU A 269 -82.96 -84.30 3.82
N LYS A 270 -83.51 -84.46 2.60
CA LYS A 270 -84.92 -84.84 2.37
C LYS A 270 -85.13 -86.16 1.62
N MET A 271 -84.12 -87.03 1.59
CA MET A 271 -84.20 -88.34 0.90
C MET A 271 -83.71 -89.51 1.75
N GLU A 272 -83.70 -89.38 3.09
CA GLU A 272 -83.38 -90.51 3.98
C GLU A 272 -84.14 -90.49 5.32
N GLU A 273 -85.39 -90.03 5.31
CA GLU A 273 -86.38 -90.26 6.38
C GLU A 273 -87.78 -90.44 5.78
N MET A 274 -87.93 -91.37 4.83
CA MET A 274 -89.24 -91.75 4.31
C MET A 274 -89.23 -93.15 3.69
N ASN A 275 -89.01 -94.16 4.54
CA ASN A 275 -89.49 -95.52 4.26
C ASN A 275 -90.03 -96.15 5.55
N SER A 276 -91.17 -95.61 5.99
CA SER A 276 -92.16 -96.29 6.82
C SER A 276 -93.51 -96.10 6.14
N LEU A 277 -94.02 -97.21 5.61
CA LEU A 277 -95.09 -97.38 4.61
C LEU A 277 -96.50 -97.03 5.13
N HIS A 278 -97.36 -96.45 4.28
CA HIS A 278 -98.49 -97.17 3.64
C HIS A 278 -99.66 -96.25 3.21
N GLU A 279 -100.09 -96.36 1.94
CA GLU A 279 -101.44 -95.96 1.53
C GLU A 279 -102.12 -97.16 0.85
N GLN A 280 -102.94 -97.91 1.60
CA GLN A 280 -104.37 -97.73 1.88
C GLN A 280 -105.28 -98.47 0.86
N ASN A 281 -105.87 -99.61 1.26
CA ASN A 281 -107.28 -99.70 1.69
C ASN A 281 -107.83 -101.14 1.75
N VAL A 282 -108.35 -101.47 2.93
CA VAL A 282 -109.56 -102.27 3.27
C VAL A 282 -109.65 -103.70 2.68
N GLY A 283 -109.89 -104.78 3.43
CA GLY A 283 -110.20 -104.93 4.86
C GLY A 283 -110.72 -106.35 5.16
N ARG A 284 -110.22 -106.85 6.30
CA ARG A 284 -110.89 -107.64 7.36
C ARG A 284 -111.34 -109.10 7.14
N LEU A 285 -110.72 -109.94 7.99
CA LEU A 285 -111.29 -110.97 8.90
C LEU A 285 -111.84 -112.28 8.25
N ILE A 286 -111.54 -113.51 8.67
CA ILE A 286 -111.15 -114.11 9.97
C ILE A 286 -110.54 -115.52 9.74
N LYS A 287 -109.44 -115.80 10.46
CA LYS A 287 -109.10 -116.95 11.34
C LYS A 287 -109.34 -118.43 10.94
N GLU A 288 -108.33 -119.25 11.31
CA GLU A 288 -108.31 -120.71 11.55
C GLU A 288 -108.42 -121.61 10.30
N LYS A 289 -107.77 -122.77 10.16
CA LYS A 289 -106.70 -123.52 10.86
C LYS A 289 -106.41 -124.70 9.90
N GLU A 290 -105.17 -125.19 9.92
CA GLU A 290 -104.77 -126.56 9.57
C GLU A 290 -104.83 -127.05 8.10
N ASP A 291 -103.64 -127.51 7.70
CA ASP A 291 -103.32 -128.70 6.91
C ASP A 291 -103.88 -128.92 5.49
N GLY A 292 -102.92 -129.21 4.60
CA GLY A 292 -103.11 -130.25 3.60
C GLY A 292 -103.28 -129.76 2.17
N GLN A 293 -102.14 -129.63 1.48
CA GLN A 293 -101.92 -130.29 0.19
C GLN A 293 -103.01 -130.11 -0.90
N ASN A 294 -102.83 -129.12 -1.79
CA ASN A 294 -102.73 -129.41 -3.24
C ASN A 294 -102.19 -128.20 -4.00
N MET A 295 -100.88 -128.32 -4.19
CA MET A 295 -99.91 -127.48 -4.86
C MET A 295 -99.85 -127.85 -6.36
N ILE A 296 -99.13 -127.03 -7.14
CA ILE A 296 -98.47 -127.40 -8.41
C ILE A 296 -99.34 -127.23 -9.68
N SER A 297 -99.51 -125.98 -10.14
CA SER A 297 -99.52 -125.59 -11.58
C SER A 297 -99.67 -124.07 -11.80
N ARG A 298 -99.96 -123.25 -10.77
CA ARG A 298 -100.03 -121.77 -10.89
C ARG A 298 -98.80 -121.01 -10.37
N LEU A 299 -97.99 -121.63 -9.51
CA LEU A 299 -96.77 -121.03 -8.93
C LEU A 299 -95.52 -121.07 -9.84
N LYS A 300 -95.68 -121.36 -11.14
CA LYS A 300 -94.57 -121.37 -12.11
C LYS A 300 -94.58 -120.16 -13.05
N GLU A 301 -95.75 -119.64 -13.40
CA GLU A 301 -95.89 -118.43 -14.22
C GLU A 301 -95.66 -117.15 -13.39
N GLU A 302 -96.11 -117.08 -12.13
CA GLU A 302 -95.83 -115.92 -11.27
C GLU A 302 -94.34 -115.79 -10.87
N MET A 303 -93.58 -116.90 -10.86
CA MET A 303 -92.15 -116.88 -10.58
C MET A 303 -91.30 -116.47 -11.81
N GLU A 304 -91.78 -116.73 -13.04
CA GLU A 304 -91.12 -116.28 -14.28
C GLU A 304 -91.40 -114.78 -14.58
N GLU A 305 -92.60 -114.28 -14.28
CA GLU A 305 -92.96 -112.86 -14.42
C GLU A 305 -92.23 -111.99 -13.37
N MET A 306 -92.12 -112.47 -12.14
CA MET A 306 -91.37 -111.80 -11.06
C MET A 306 -89.85 -111.74 -11.36
N ASN A 307 -89.27 -112.80 -11.93
CA ASN A 307 -87.87 -112.79 -12.37
C ASN A 307 -87.64 -111.80 -13.52
N ARG A 308 -88.56 -111.68 -14.49
CA ARG A 308 -88.43 -110.70 -15.59
C ARG A 308 -88.45 -109.26 -15.11
N LEU A 309 -89.32 -108.92 -14.15
CA LEU A 309 -89.42 -107.57 -13.59
C LEU A 309 -88.24 -107.25 -12.64
N HIS A 310 -87.76 -108.25 -11.89
CA HIS A 310 -86.56 -108.13 -11.07
C HIS A 310 -85.31 -107.91 -11.93
N ASP A 311 -85.18 -108.65 -13.04
CA ASP A 311 -84.07 -108.51 -14.00
C ASP A 311 -84.12 -107.15 -14.73
N GLN A 312 -85.30 -106.64 -15.08
CA GLN A 312 -85.44 -105.31 -15.68
C GLN A 312 -85.10 -104.17 -14.71
N ASN A 313 -85.54 -104.24 -13.46
CA ASN A 313 -85.18 -103.25 -12.44
C ASN A 313 -83.68 -103.34 -12.06
N ALA A 314 -83.12 -104.54 -12.01
CA ALA A 314 -81.69 -104.73 -11.81
C ALA A 314 -80.87 -104.13 -12.98
N HIS A 315 -81.30 -104.31 -14.24
CA HIS A 315 -80.64 -103.69 -15.38
C HIS A 315 -80.76 -102.15 -15.41
N GLN A 316 -81.91 -101.60 -15.03
CA GLN A 316 -82.09 -100.14 -14.93
C GLN A 316 -81.16 -99.54 -13.85
N LEU A 317 -81.07 -100.17 -12.68
CA LEU A 317 -80.16 -99.76 -11.61
C LEU A 317 -78.68 -99.92 -11.98
N ILE A 318 -78.32 -100.96 -12.72
CA ILE A 318 -76.94 -101.13 -13.23
C ILE A 318 -76.59 -100.01 -14.20
N LYS A 319 -77.50 -99.66 -15.11
CA LYS A 319 -77.29 -98.58 -16.07
C LYS A 319 -77.19 -97.21 -15.40
N GLU A 320 -78.08 -96.90 -14.45
CA GLU A 320 -78.01 -95.65 -13.68
C GLU A 320 -76.75 -95.56 -12.80
N LYS A 321 -76.31 -96.69 -12.22
CA LYS A 321 -75.04 -96.76 -11.50
C LYS A 321 -73.86 -96.53 -12.44
N GLU A 322 -73.89 -97.09 -13.65
CA GLU A 322 -72.83 -96.94 -14.65
C GLU A 322 -72.78 -95.50 -15.21
N ASP A 323 -73.93 -94.90 -15.50
CA ASP A 323 -74.05 -93.49 -15.90
C ASP A 323 -73.60 -92.54 -14.78
N GLY A 324 -73.99 -92.81 -13.53
CA GLY A 324 -73.52 -92.06 -12.35
C GLY A 324 -72.00 -92.19 -12.14
N GLN A 325 -71.44 -93.38 -12.34
CA GLN A 325 -70.00 -93.62 -12.26
C GLN A 325 -69.23 -92.91 -13.39
N ASN A 326 -69.79 -92.87 -14.60
CA ASN A 326 -69.22 -92.13 -15.73
C ASN A 326 -69.24 -90.61 -15.46
N MET A 327 -70.33 -90.06 -14.92
CA MET A 327 -70.43 -88.65 -14.55
C MET A 327 -69.44 -88.29 -13.44
N ILE A 328 -69.30 -89.13 -12.41
CA ILE A 328 -68.30 -88.95 -11.35
C ILE A 328 -66.88 -88.97 -11.93
N SER A 329 -66.59 -89.86 -12.88
CA SER A 329 -65.27 -89.94 -13.51
C SER A 329 -64.97 -88.68 -14.35
N SER A 330 -65.94 -88.18 -15.10
CA SER A 330 -65.82 -86.93 -15.87
C SER A 330 -65.59 -85.71 -14.97
N LEU A 331 -66.38 -85.57 -13.90
CA LEU A 331 -66.23 -84.47 -12.94
C LEU A 331 -64.89 -84.54 -12.20
N LYS A 332 -64.38 -85.76 -11.95
CA LYS A 332 -63.06 -85.95 -11.34
C LYS A 332 -61.93 -85.51 -12.28
N GLU A 333 -62.00 -85.87 -13.57
CA GLU A 333 -61.06 -85.38 -14.59
C GLU A 333 -61.10 -83.85 -14.73
N GLU A 334 -62.29 -83.25 -14.78
CA GLU A 334 -62.45 -81.79 -14.84
C GLU A 334 -61.87 -81.09 -13.60
N MET A 335 -62.08 -81.66 -12.40
CA MET A 335 -61.52 -81.15 -11.15
C MET A 335 -59.99 -81.26 -11.13
N GLU A 336 -59.43 -82.38 -11.59
CA GLU A 336 -57.99 -82.56 -11.70
C GLU A 336 -57.38 -81.57 -12.71
N GLU A 337 -58.05 -81.33 -13.84
CA GLU A 337 -57.61 -80.36 -14.84
C GLU A 337 -57.70 -78.91 -14.32
N MET A 338 -58.77 -78.56 -13.61
CA MET A 338 -58.94 -77.25 -12.97
C MET A 338 -57.87 -77.00 -11.89
N ASN A 339 -57.57 -78.01 -11.07
CA ASN A 339 -56.49 -77.95 -10.08
C ASN A 339 -55.12 -77.80 -10.75
N ARG A 340 -54.88 -78.50 -11.86
CA ARG A 340 -53.66 -78.36 -12.67
C ARG A 340 -53.53 -76.93 -13.21
N LEU A 341 -54.61 -76.35 -13.73
CA LEU A 341 -54.62 -74.99 -14.26
C LEU A 341 -54.37 -73.93 -13.17
N HIS A 342 -55.05 -74.03 -12.02
CA HIS A 342 -54.83 -73.13 -10.88
C HIS A 342 -53.38 -73.18 -10.38
N LYS A 343 -52.82 -74.39 -10.27
CA LYS A 343 -51.41 -74.56 -9.89
C LYS A 343 -50.47 -73.87 -10.87
N GLN A 344 -50.71 -74.00 -12.18
CA GLN A 344 -49.93 -73.28 -13.19
C GLN A 344 -50.09 -71.76 -13.10
N GLN A 345 -51.29 -71.26 -12.78
CA GLN A 345 -51.51 -69.82 -12.59
C GLN A 345 -50.74 -69.29 -11.38
N LEU A 346 -50.77 -70.00 -10.24
CA LEU A 346 -50.01 -69.65 -9.04
C LEU A 346 -48.50 -69.60 -9.33
N ASP A 347 -47.97 -70.64 -9.99
CA ASP A 347 -46.56 -70.69 -10.38
C ASP A 347 -46.20 -69.51 -11.31
N GLN A 348 -47.08 -69.17 -12.25
CA GLN A 348 -46.86 -68.07 -13.19
C GLN A 348 -46.90 -66.69 -12.50
N PHE A 349 -47.81 -66.49 -11.53
CA PHE A 349 -47.84 -65.29 -10.71
C PHE A 349 -46.61 -65.19 -9.83
N GLU A 350 -46.16 -66.28 -9.21
CA GLU A 350 -44.95 -66.29 -8.38
C GLU A 350 -43.71 -65.91 -9.19
N ILE A 351 -43.57 -66.45 -10.42
CA ILE A 351 -42.48 -66.07 -11.33
C ILE A 351 -42.54 -64.57 -11.67
N LYS A 352 -43.72 -64.04 -12.01
CA LYS A 352 -43.89 -62.61 -12.33
C LYS A 352 -43.56 -61.70 -11.13
N THR A 353 -43.97 -62.10 -9.93
CA THR A 353 -43.66 -61.37 -8.69
C THR A 353 -42.15 -61.34 -8.44
N LYS A 354 -41.47 -62.50 -8.53
CA LYS A 354 -40.00 -62.56 -8.38
C LYS A 354 -39.27 -61.71 -9.43
N GLN A 355 -39.73 -61.72 -10.68
CA GLN A 355 -39.16 -60.87 -11.73
C GLN A 355 -39.36 -59.37 -11.46
N MET A 356 -40.52 -58.96 -10.92
CA MET A 356 -40.75 -57.57 -10.53
C MET A 356 -39.89 -57.17 -9.33
N GLU A 357 -39.76 -58.02 -8.33
CA GLU A 357 -38.89 -57.79 -7.17
C GLU A 357 -37.43 -57.61 -7.58
N GLU A 358 -36.91 -58.46 -8.48
CA GLU A 358 -35.54 -58.34 -8.98
C GLU A 358 -35.32 -57.03 -9.79
N LYS A 359 -36.30 -56.65 -10.63
CA LYS A 359 -36.28 -55.36 -11.33
C LYS A 359 -36.33 -54.16 -10.38
N LEU A 360 -37.09 -54.26 -9.29
CA LEU A 360 -37.13 -53.20 -8.28
C LEU A 360 -35.80 -53.13 -7.54
N ALA A 361 -35.24 -54.26 -7.12
CA ALA A 361 -33.97 -54.35 -6.40
C ALA A 361 -32.80 -53.80 -7.23
N THR A 362 -32.76 -54.08 -8.53
CA THR A 362 -31.75 -53.52 -9.44
C THR A 362 -31.89 -52.00 -9.58
N LYS A 363 -33.12 -51.48 -9.74
CA LYS A 363 -33.35 -50.02 -9.75
C LYS A 363 -32.96 -49.34 -8.43
N VAL A 364 -33.24 -49.96 -7.29
CA VAL A 364 -32.85 -49.43 -5.97
C VAL A 364 -31.32 -49.31 -5.90
N LYS A 365 -30.57 -50.35 -6.26
CA LYS A 365 -29.10 -50.30 -6.29
C LYS A 365 -28.55 -49.25 -7.23
N GLU A 366 -29.20 -49.06 -8.38
CA GLU A 366 -28.79 -48.04 -9.36
C GLU A 366 -29.00 -46.62 -8.82
N PHE A 367 -30.13 -46.37 -8.15
CA PHE A 367 -30.38 -45.09 -7.48
C PHE A 367 -29.43 -44.86 -6.30
N GLU A 368 -29.12 -45.87 -5.49
CA GLU A 368 -28.12 -45.77 -4.42
C GLU A 368 -26.74 -45.35 -4.95
N LEU A 369 -26.29 -45.98 -6.05
CA LEU A 369 -25.05 -45.61 -6.73
C LEU A 369 -25.09 -44.18 -7.26
N HIS A 370 -26.23 -43.76 -7.81
CA HIS A 370 -26.39 -42.40 -8.33
C HIS A 370 -26.35 -41.35 -7.22
N VAL A 371 -26.99 -41.63 -6.07
CA VAL A 371 -26.94 -40.78 -4.88
C VAL A 371 -25.51 -40.69 -4.35
N LEU A 372 -24.80 -41.82 -4.25
CA LEU A 372 -23.42 -41.85 -3.79
C LEU A 372 -22.51 -40.99 -4.69
N ARG A 373 -22.62 -41.16 -6.02
CA ARG A 373 -21.85 -40.37 -6.99
C ARG A 373 -22.17 -38.87 -6.91
N SER A 374 -23.45 -38.51 -6.72
CA SER A 374 -23.86 -37.12 -6.54
C SER A 374 -23.28 -36.53 -5.25
N ASN A 375 -23.30 -37.27 -4.14
CA ASN A 375 -22.74 -36.81 -2.87
C ASN A 375 -21.21 -36.58 -2.96
N MET A 376 -20.47 -37.47 -3.62
CA MET A 376 -19.04 -37.27 -3.86
C MET A 376 -18.76 -35.99 -4.65
N LYS A 377 -19.57 -35.69 -5.69
CA LYS A 377 -19.43 -34.46 -6.46
C LYS A 377 -19.76 -33.22 -5.63
N ILE A 378 -20.75 -33.30 -4.74
CA ILE A 378 -21.08 -32.20 -3.83
C ILE A 378 -19.89 -31.89 -2.92
N GLU A 379 -19.27 -32.91 -2.33
CA GLU A 379 -18.12 -32.75 -1.44
C GLU A 379 -16.90 -32.16 -2.19
N GLU A 380 -16.65 -32.59 -3.43
CA GLU A 380 -15.61 -32.01 -4.29
C GLU A 380 -15.87 -30.51 -4.58
N VAL A 381 -17.11 -30.16 -4.93
CA VAL A 381 -17.48 -28.76 -5.17
C VAL A 381 -17.39 -27.93 -3.89
N GLU A 382 -17.77 -28.49 -2.75
CA GLU A 382 -17.72 -27.79 -1.48
C GLU A 382 -16.28 -27.55 -1.01
N THR A 383 -15.41 -28.54 -1.12
CA THR A 383 -13.99 -28.40 -0.80
C THR A 383 -13.29 -27.39 -1.72
N THR A 384 -13.56 -27.42 -3.03
CA THR A 384 -13.01 -26.43 -3.97
C THR A 384 -13.54 -25.02 -3.70
N TYR A 385 -14.82 -24.87 -3.35
CA TYR A 385 -15.40 -23.59 -2.93
C TYR A 385 -14.73 -23.06 -1.66
N GLN A 386 -14.56 -23.90 -0.63
CA GLN A 386 -13.89 -23.53 0.61
C GLN A 386 -12.44 -23.09 0.38
N GLN A 387 -11.68 -23.83 -0.43
CA GLN A 387 -10.32 -23.45 -0.82
C GLN A 387 -10.28 -22.10 -1.53
N LYS A 388 -11.21 -21.87 -2.46
CA LYS A 388 -11.32 -20.59 -3.19
C LYS A 388 -11.66 -19.43 -2.25
N SER A 389 -12.60 -19.63 -1.32
CA SER A 389 -12.96 -18.65 -0.29
C SER A 389 -11.76 -18.28 0.59
N GLN A 390 -10.98 -19.27 1.04
CA GLN A 390 -9.77 -19.02 1.82
C GLN A 390 -8.71 -18.23 1.03
N LEU A 391 -8.54 -18.51 -0.26
CA LEU A 391 -7.65 -17.75 -1.13
C LEU A 391 -8.11 -16.29 -1.28
N TRP A 392 -9.41 -16.06 -1.45
CA TRP A 392 -9.97 -14.70 -1.50
C TRP A 392 -9.77 -13.95 -0.20
N ASN A 393 -9.99 -14.58 0.94
CA ASN A 393 -9.76 -13.97 2.25
C ASN A 393 -8.27 -13.60 2.45
N LYS A 394 -7.34 -14.49 2.04
CA LYS A 394 -5.90 -14.16 2.04
C LYS A 394 -5.59 -12.96 1.15
N LYS A 395 -6.18 -12.91 -0.06
CA LYS A 395 -6.00 -11.80 -1.00
C LYS A 395 -6.57 -10.49 -0.44
N GLU A 396 -7.75 -10.54 0.16
CA GLU A 396 -8.38 -9.40 0.84
C GLU A 396 -7.50 -8.87 1.98
N ASN A 397 -6.97 -9.75 2.84
CA ASN A 397 -6.06 -9.34 3.92
C ASN A 397 -4.79 -8.66 3.40
N ILE A 398 -4.21 -9.15 2.30
CA ILE A 398 -3.04 -8.52 1.66
C ILE A 398 -3.41 -7.12 1.17
N PHE A 399 -4.54 -6.97 0.48
CA PHE A 399 -5.00 -5.66 0.03
C PHE A 399 -5.31 -4.72 1.19
N HIS A 400 -5.96 -5.21 2.24
CA HIS A 400 -6.26 -4.43 3.44
C HIS A 400 -4.96 -3.90 4.09
N ASN A 401 -3.95 -4.76 4.25
CA ASN A 401 -2.65 -4.38 4.79
C ASN A 401 -1.90 -3.37 3.91
N TYR A 402 -1.96 -3.55 2.59
CA TYR A 402 -1.39 -2.59 1.63
C TYR A 402 -2.07 -1.23 1.74
N MET A 403 -3.41 -1.19 1.73
CA MET A 403 -4.17 0.05 1.85
C MET A 403 -3.90 0.77 3.17
N ASN A 404 -3.82 0.05 4.29
CA ASN A 404 -3.46 0.61 5.58
C ASN A 404 -2.04 1.21 5.56
N SER A 405 -1.09 0.53 4.93
CA SER A 405 0.29 1.02 4.77
C SER A 405 0.33 2.31 3.95
N GLN A 406 -0.38 2.35 2.81
CA GLN A 406 -0.49 3.57 1.97
C GLN A 406 -1.14 4.72 2.74
N GLN A 407 -2.18 4.44 3.53
CA GLN A 407 -2.82 5.45 4.36
C GLN A 407 -1.86 6.04 5.40
N LEU A 408 -0.99 5.23 6.01
CA LEU A 408 0.03 5.70 6.94
C LEU A 408 1.05 6.61 6.27
N TYR A 409 1.53 6.25 5.07
CA TYR A 409 2.45 7.11 4.29
C TYR A 409 1.82 8.46 3.96
N VAL A 410 0.58 8.47 3.49
CA VAL A 410 -0.15 9.72 3.17
C VAL A 410 -0.36 10.57 4.43
N LYS A 411 -0.70 9.96 5.57
CA LYS A 411 -0.80 10.67 6.86
C LYS A 411 0.54 11.29 7.25
N GLY A 412 1.64 10.54 7.13
CA GLY A 412 2.99 11.02 7.42
C GLY A 412 3.39 12.21 6.53
N LEU A 413 3.14 12.10 5.23
CA LEU A 413 3.38 13.18 4.26
C LEU A 413 2.57 14.44 4.59
N ASN A 414 1.30 14.29 4.97
CA ASN A 414 0.46 15.42 5.37
C ASN A 414 0.98 16.14 6.62
N ILE A 415 1.43 15.39 7.62
CA ILE A 415 2.03 15.97 8.83
C ILE A 415 3.32 16.72 8.47
N SER A 416 4.20 16.10 7.68
CA SER A 416 5.44 16.73 7.23
C SER A 416 5.18 17.99 6.40
N SER A 417 4.23 17.96 5.48
CA SER A 417 3.82 19.11 4.66
C SER A 417 3.32 20.27 5.52
N ARG A 418 2.47 19.99 6.51
CA ARG A 418 2.00 20.99 7.47
C ARG A 418 3.14 21.58 8.31
N SER A 419 4.07 20.74 8.76
CA SER A 419 5.25 21.20 9.51
C SER A 419 6.11 22.12 8.65
N ILE A 420 6.44 21.72 7.42
CA ILE A 420 7.23 22.54 6.48
C ILE A 420 6.55 23.89 6.23
N LYS A 421 5.23 23.87 6.02
CA LYS A 421 4.45 25.11 5.83
C LYS A 421 4.56 26.03 7.05
N SER A 422 4.45 25.49 8.27
CA SER A 422 4.63 26.25 9.50
C SER A 422 6.04 26.83 9.62
N ASP A 423 7.07 26.03 9.35
CA ASP A 423 8.47 26.44 9.42
C ASP A 423 8.77 27.54 8.39
N MET A 424 8.19 27.46 7.19
CA MET A 424 8.30 28.50 6.17
C MET A 424 7.68 29.81 6.63
N TYR A 425 6.50 29.80 7.25
CA TYR A 425 5.91 31.02 7.80
C TYR A 425 6.77 31.61 8.91
N ALA A 426 7.30 30.78 9.82
CA ALA A 426 8.19 31.25 10.88
C ALA A 426 9.46 31.88 10.31
N PHE A 427 10.06 31.26 9.29
CA PHE A 427 11.22 31.81 8.58
C PHE A 427 10.90 33.13 7.89
N GLN A 428 9.76 33.22 7.21
CA GLN A 428 9.31 34.44 6.55
C GLN A 428 9.14 35.60 7.54
N MET A 429 8.54 35.34 8.71
CA MET A 429 8.40 36.36 9.75
C MET A 429 9.76 36.81 10.27
N LYS A 430 10.65 35.86 10.58
CA LYS A 430 12.00 36.17 11.05
C LYS A 430 12.79 37.00 10.04
N TRP A 431 12.71 36.65 8.75
CA TRP A 431 13.39 37.38 7.69
C TRP A 431 12.84 38.81 7.53
N ARG A 432 11.52 38.98 7.66
CA ARG A 432 10.88 40.31 7.67
C ARG A 432 11.42 41.17 8.80
N ASP A 433 11.55 40.59 10.00
CA ASP A 433 12.07 41.29 11.17
C ASP A 433 13.55 41.68 10.98
N GLU A 434 14.38 40.77 10.49
CA GLU A 434 15.79 41.03 10.19
C GLU A 434 15.98 42.13 9.14
N MET A 435 15.19 42.11 8.06
CA MET A 435 15.22 43.17 7.03
C MET A 435 14.77 44.51 7.58
N SER A 436 13.74 44.53 8.42
CA SER A 436 13.27 45.75 9.08
C SER A 436 14.33 46.33 10.01
N ASN A 437 15.01 45.47 10.77
CA ASN A 437 16.11 45.87 11.65
C ASN A 437 17.31 46.40 10.87
N LEU A 438 17.67 45.76 9.75
CA LEU A 438 18.72 46.25 8.86
C LEU A 438 18.39 47.62 8.28
N GLY A 439 17.14 47.83 7.86
CA GLY A 439 16.65 49.12 7.38
C GLY A 439 16.79 50.22 8.43
N SER A 440 16.38 49.93 9.67
CA SER A 440 16.55 50.86 10.80
C SER A 440 18.02 51.17 11.09
N ASN A 441 18.89 50.16 11.11
CA ASN A 441 20.33 50.35 11.35
C ASN A 441 20.99 51.19 10.24
N LEU A 442 20.63 50.95 8.98
CA LEU A 442 21.14 51.71 7.86
C LEU A 442 20.69 53.17 7.95
N LYS A 443 19.43 53.42 8.30
CA LYS A 443 18.92 54.78 8.50
C LYS A 443 19.71 55.52 9.57
N CYS A 444 19.94 54.91 10.74
CA CYS A 444 20.75 55.50 11.80
C CYS A 444 22.18 55.82 11.33
N LEU A 445 22.78 54.96 10.50
CA LEU A 445 24.12 55.17 9.97
C LEU A 445 24.17 56.35 8.97
N VAL A 446 23.16 56.45 8.10
CA VAL A 446 23.02 57.59 7.16
C VAL A 446 22.85 58.89 7.93
N ASP A 447 21.95 58.92 8.92
CA ASP A 447 21.73 60.09 9.77
C ASP A 447 23.03 60.52 10.49
N ALA A 448 23.83 59.55 10.95
CA ALA A 448 25.13 59.83 11.58
C ALA A 448 26.17 60.37 10.58
N ALA A 449 26.23 59.83 9.37
CA ALA A 449 27.13 60.30 8.32
C ALA A 449 26.80 61.74 7.88
N ASP A 450 25.51 62.04 7.70
CA ASP A 450 25.03 63.38 7.37
C ASP A 450 25.39 64.39 8.48
N ASN A 451 25.24 64.00 9.74
CA ASN A 451 25.64 64.85 10.87
C ASN A 451 27.16 65.03 10.95
N TYR A 452 27.94 64.01 10.63
CA TYR A 452 29.40 64.13 10.57
C TYR A 452 29.85 65.14 9.52
N HIS A 453 29.24 65.14 8.33
CA HIS A 453 29.56 66.14 7.30
C HIS A 453 29.23 67.57 7.75
N LYS A 454 28.13 67.78 8.48
CA LYS A 454 27.81 69.09 9.06
C LYS A 454 28.87 69.55 10.05
N VAL A 455 29.26 68.66 10.98
CA VAL A 455 30.32 68.95 11.96
C VAL A 455 31.66 69.21 11.28
N LEU A 456 31.99 68.48 10.21
CA LEU A 456 33.21 68.68 9.44
C LEU A 456 33.23 70.06 8.77
N ALA A 457 32.12 70.47 8.16
CA ALA A 457 31.99 71.79 7.54
C ALA A 457 32.10 72.92 8.58
N GLU A 458 31.48 72.76 9.74
CA GLU A 458 31.60 73.71 10.86
C GLU A 458 33.03 73.79 11.39
N ASN A 459 33.69 72.64 11.59
CA ASN A 459 35.09 72.59 12.00
C ASN A 459 36.01 73.29 10.99
N GLN A 460 35.75 73.14 9.68
CA GLN A 460 36.51 73.84 8.65
C GLN A 460 36.30 75.35 8.73
N LYS A 461 35.05 75.80 8.93
CA LYS A 461 34.72 77.22 9.12
C LYS A 461 35.43 77.80 10.35
N LEU A 462 35.31 77.14 11.50
CA LEU A 462 35.95 77.55 12.75
C LEU A 462 37.48 77.56 12.63
N PHE A 463 38.05 76.56 11.95
CA PHE A 463 39.49 76.54 11.70
C PHE A 463 39.92 77.76 10.88
N ASN A 464 39.20 78.09 9.80
CA ASN A 464 39.50 79.28 8.98
C ASN A 464 39.37 80.57 9.80
N GLU A 465 38.31 80.72 10.60
CA GLU A 465 38.10 81.88 11.48
C GLU A 465 39.24 82.02 12.51
N VAL A 466 39.68 80.92 13.11
CA VAL A 466 40.85 80.90 14.01
C VAL A 466 42.12 81.32 13.26
N GLN A 467 42.32 80.90 12.01
CA GLN A 467 43.48 81.32 11.24
C GLN A 467 43.43 82.81 10.87
N GLU A 468 42.25 83.34 10.51
CA GLU A 468 42.03 84.75 10.20
C GLU A 468 42.28 85.64 11.43
N LEU A 469 41.74 85.26 12.59
CA LEU A 469 41.95 85.98 13.86
C LEU A 469 43.42 85.98 14.30
N ARG A 470 44.15 84.90 14.02
CA ARG A 470 45.61 84.85 14.23
C ARG A 470 46.39 85.68 13.19
N GLY A 471 45.74 86.20 12.17
CA GLY A 471 46.31 86.93 11.04
C GLY A 471 46.70 86.00 9.89
N ASN A 472 46.31 86.37 8.67
CA ASN A 472 46.64 85.63 7.44
C ASN A 472 48.13 85.72 7.08
N ILE A 473 48.76 86.86 7.38
CA ILE A 473 50.20 87.05 7.25
C ILE A 473 50.80 86.94 8.65
N ARG A 474 51.71 85.97 8.83
CA ARG A 474 52.43 85.77 10.09
C ARG A 474 53.91 85.77 9.81
N VAL A 475 54.64 86.57 10.57
CA VAL A 475 56.09 86.64 10.50
C VAL A 475 56.67 85.97 11.73
N TYR A 476 57.38 84.87 11.51
CA TYR A 476 58.09 84.15 12.53
C TYR A 476 59.59 84.37 12.37
N CYS A 477 60.28 84.63 13.48
CA CYS A 477 61.73 84.69 13.50
C CYS A 477 62.26 83.41 14.16
N ARG A 478 63.26 82.77 13.55
CA ARG A 478 63.98 81.66 14.18
C ARG A 478 65.45 81.99 14.26
N VAL A 479 65.96 82.02 15.48
CA VAL A 479 67.39 82.08 15.74
C VAL A 479 67.95 80.67 15.53
N ARG A 480 68.92 80.51 14.63
CA ARG A 480 69.57 79.21 14.43
C ARG A 480 70.54 78.90 15.56
N PRO A 481 70.74 77.64 15.95
CA PRO A 481 71.85 77.27 16.81
C PRO A 481 73.19 77.52 16.12
N PHE A 482 74.22 77.71 16.95
CA PHE A 482 75.61 77.80 16.50
C PHE A 482 76.05 76.45 15.90
N LEU A 483 76.79 76.53 14.79
CA LEU A 483 77.40 75.34 14.18
C LEU A 483 78.66 74.93 14.96
N PRO A 484 79.05 73.65 14.94
CA PRO A 484 80.30 73.20 15.54
C PRO A 484 81.49 74.00 14.97
N GLY A 485 82.24 74.69 15.84
CA GLY A 485 83.36 75.56 15.46
C GLY A 485 83.07 77.07 15.46
N GLN A 486 81.82 77.50 15.69
CA GLN A 486 81.51 78.93 15.91
C GLN A 486 81.69 79.30 17.39
N ASP A 487 82.27 80.48 17.64
CA ASP A 487 82.44 81.00 19.00
C ASP A 487 81.08 81.37 19.63
N LYS A 488 80.79 80.78 20.80
CA LYS A 488 79.55 81.00 21.54
C LYS A 488 79.53 82.36 22.28
N GLN A 489 80.68 83.04 22.42
CA GLN A 489 80.80 84.28 23.17
C GLN A 489 80.45 85.55 22.37
N SER A 490 80.24 85.45 21.06
CA SER A 490 79.98 86.60 20.17
C SER A 490 78.52 86.73 19.71
N THR A 491 77.54 86.44 20.56
CA THR A 491 76.13 86.66 20.22
C THR A 491 75.74 88.13 20.34
N THR A 492 75.19 88.69 19.27
CA THR A 492 74.58 90.03 19.23
C THR A 492 73.12 89.99 19.71
N ILE A 493 72.57 88.81 19.98
CA ILE A 493 71.19 88.64 20.48
C ILE A 493 71.20 88.77 22.00
N ASP A 494 70.45 89.73 22.50
CA ASP A 494 70.44 90.12 23.91
C ASP A 494 69.24 89.51 24.65
N TYR A 495 68.05 89.57 24.04
CA TYR A 495 66.82 89.06 24.64
C TYR A 495 65.84 88.50 23.61
N ILE A 496 65.17 87.41 23.98
CA ILE A 496 64.05 86.81 23.24
C ILE A 496 62.86 86.78 24.19
N GLY A 497 61.84 87.58 23.90
CA GLY A 497 60.60 87.65 24.68
C GLY A 497 59.57 86.61 24.25
N GLU A 498 58.77 86.14 25.21
CA GLU A 498 57.74 85.11 24.99
C GLU A 498 56.60 85.59 24.07
N SER A 499 56.41 86.91 23.97
CA SER A 499 55.40 87.56 23.12
C SER A 499 55.92 87.95 21.73
N GLY A 500 57.03 87.36 21.28
CA GLY A 500 57.58 87.56 19.94
C GLY A 500 58.50 88.77 19.78
N GLU A 501 59.03 89.29 20.88
CA GLU A 501 60.00 90.39 20.86
C GLU A 501 61.44 89.84 20.76
N LEU A 502 62.27 90.46 19.92
CA LEU A 502 63.68 90.11 19.72
C LEU A 502 64.54 91.37 19.85
N LEU A 503 65.44 91.38 20.82
CA LEU A 503 66.39 92.46 21.04
C LEU A 503 67.77 92.07 20.53
N ILE A 504 68.31 92.88 19.62
CA ILE A 504 69.66 92.72 19.05
C ILE A 504 70.50 93.91 19.50
N SER A 505 71.60 93.62 20.20
CA SER A 505 72.52 94.61 20.78
C SER A 505 73.84 94.58 20.03
N ASN A 506 74.11 95.64 19.25
CA ASN A 506 75.34 95.79 18.49
C ASN A 506 76.48 96.30 19.38
N PRO A 507 77.53 95.48 19.64
CA PRO A 507 78.64 95.88 20.49
C PRO A 507 79.52 97.00 19.92
N LEU A 508 79.36 97.37 18.64
CA LEU A 508 80.17 98.39 17.97
C LEU A 508 79.55 99.81 17.98
N LYS A 509 78.33 99.99 18.50
CA LYS A 509 77.65 101.30 18.58
C LYS A 509 77.21 101.59 20.02
N GLN A 510 77.64 102.71 20.61
CA GLN A 510 77.26 103.10 21.98
C GLN A 510 76.08 104.11 21.98
N GLY A 511 75.11 103.92 22.90
CA GLY A 511 73.95 104.80 23.09
C GLY A 511 72.62 104.22 22.55
N LYS A 512 71.61 105.07 22.33
CA LYS A 512 70.26 104.67 21.86
C LYS A 512 70.23 103.89 20.54
N ASP A 513 71.29 103.99 19.72
CA ASP A 513 71.45 103.24 18.46
C ASP A 513 72.15 101.88 18.60
N GLY A 514 72.57 101.52 19.81
CA GLY A 514 73.25 100.26 20.12
C GLY A 514 72.31 99.05 20.19
N GLN A 515 71.02 99.25 20.49
CA GLN A 515 70.03 98.17 20.62
C GLN A 515 68.88 98.37 19.64
N ARG A 516 68.46 97.30 18.94
CA ARG A 516 67.28 97.30 18.06
C ARG A 516 66.31 96.21 18.50
N MET A 517 65.07 96.63 18.77
CA MET A 517 63.98 95.73 19.11
C MET A 517 63.11 95.47 17.88
N PHE A 518 62.86 94.20 17.59
CA PHE A 518 61.98 93.73 16.54
C PHE A 518 60.81 92.97 17.17
N LYS A 519 59.61 93.11 16.59
CA LYS A 519 58.41 92.42 17.05
C LYS A 519 57.89 91.50 15.94
N PHE A 520 57.71 90.24 16.29
CA PHE A 520 57.25 89.15 15.43
C PHE A 520 56.02 88.48 16.06
N ASN A 521 55.31 87.63 15.30
CA ASN A 521 54.21 86.83 15.87
C ASN A 521 54.72 85.78 16.86
N LYS A 522 55.92 85.23 16.63
CA LYS A 522 56.65 84.38 17.57
C LYS A 522 58.12 84.36 17.19
N VAL A 523 58.98 84.35 18.21
CA VAL A 523 60.43 84.21 18.04
C VAL A 523 60.84 82.86 18.63
N PHE A 524 61.47 82.03 17.80
CA PHE A 524 61.98 80.72 18.20
C PHE A 524 63.47 80.84 18.51
N SER A 525 63.89 80.46 19.72
CA SER A 525 65.29 80.50 20.14
C SER A 525 66.14 79.46 19.43
N SER A 526 67.47 79.56 19.59
CA SER A 526 68.44 78.59 19.06
C SER A 526 68.19 77.15 19.51
N PHE A 527 67.48 76.95 20.62
CA PHE A 527 67.14 75.64 21.18
C PHE A 527 65.82 75.08 20.65
N ALA A 528 65.06 75.84 19.85
CA ALA A 528 63.79 75.39 19.31
C ALA A 528 63.97 74.25 18.30
N SER A 529 63.34 73.11 18.60
CA SER A 529 63.34 71.93 17.76
C SER A 529 62.42 72.09 16.54
N GLN A 530 62.60 71.28 15.50
CA GLN A 530 61.74 71.31 14.32
C GLN A 530 60.28 70.90 14.62
N GLY A 531 60.06 70.01 15.59
CA GLY A 531 58.72 69.61 16.01
C GLY A 531 57.96 70.73 16.73
N THR A 532 58.68 71.69 17.33
CA THR A 532 58.09 72.86 17.99
C THR A 532 57.72 73.96 16.98
N ILE A 533 58.33 73.93 15.79
CA ILE A 533 58.13 74.94 14.73
C ILE A 533 57.07 74.48 13.72
N SER A 534 56.97 73.17 13.50
CA SER A 534 55.95 72.57 12.64
C SER A 534 54.64 72.47 13.43
N LEU A 535 53.74 73.44 13.23
CA LEU A 535 52.35 73.37 13.72
C LEU A 535 51.48 72.59 12.74
#